data_AF-A0A7S0KUP6-F1
#
_entry.id   AF-A0A7S0KUP6-F1
#
_cell.length_a   1.000
_cell.length_b   1.000
_cell.length_c   1.000
_cell.angle_alpha   90.00
_cell.angle_beta   90.00
_cell.angle_gamma   90.00
#
_symmetry.space_group_name_H-M   'P 1'
#
loop_
_entity.id
_entity.type
_entity.pdbx_description
1 polymer ?
#
loop_
_entity_poly.entity_id
_entity_poly.type
_entity_poly.pdbx_seq_one_letter_code
_entity_poly.pdbx_strand_id
1 'polypeptide(L)'
;MNTTKTPPHDGDVEPWYPIGTPGVPWTKAQREEWRASVEAPKRSYADEVLAKLEPLKSRYDVFKYGALPYDADDPERYPLFAVRTRGFDPSNGKPCVLVTGGVHGYETSGVQGAIRFLETRCEDFVDDFNVLVAPCVSPWGYERVQRWNALAVDPNRSFADRHADESKFLGAVVDAQGVGTWMVHVDLHETTDTDETEFRPAKAARDGEYIAPDVIPDGFYTVGNSEDPKPDFQREIIAAVSEVTHIAPSVDGKIIGEPVTQPGVINYPVRALGLCASVTNAEYVTTTEVYPDSPKCTDDQCNDAQVAAVVAALTHVKRVEKI
;
A
#
# COMPACT_ATOMS: atom_id res chain seq x y z
N MET A 1 15.01 2.21 7.32
CA MET A 1 15.90 1.16 6.75
C MET A 1 17.34 1.67 6.68
N ASN A 2 18.29 0.92 7.25
CA ASN A 2 19.71 1.25 7.26
C ASN A 2 20.36 0.93 5.90
N THR A 3 20.29 1.84 4.94
CA THR A 3 21.15 1.78 3.75
C THR A 3 22.39 2.64 3.95
N THR A 4 23.54 2.20 3.45
CA THR A 4 24.80 2.94 3.53
C THR A 4 25.38 3.11 2.14
N LYS A 5 26.05 4.24 1.90
CA LYS A 5 26.81 4.46 0.65
C LYS A 5 28.17 3.78 0.64
N THR A 6 28.58 3.23 1.77
CA THR A 6 29.82 2.51 1.97
C THR A 6 29.54 1.03 2.27
N PRO A 7 30.38 0.10 1.81
CA PRO A 7 30.24 -1.32 2.13
C PRO A 7 30.19 -1.54 3.65
N PRO A 8 29.46 -2.55 4.15
CA PRO A 8 29.60 -2.98 5.53
C PRO A 8 31.06 -3.39 5.81
N HIS A 9 31.58 -2.96 6.96
CA HIS A 9 32.90 -3.37 7.43
C HIS A 9 32.82 -4.86 7.81
N ASP A 10 33.28 -5.73 6.91
CA ASP A 10 33.91 -7.05 7.17
C ASP A 10 34.14 -7.89 5.90
N GLY A 11 34.19 -7.29 4.70
CA GLY A 11 34.77 -7.92 3.50
C GLY A 11 33.95 -9.07 2.88
N ASP A 12 32.97 -9.62 3.58
CA ASP A 12 32.00 -10.56 3.06
C ASP A 12 30.86 -9.77 2.40
N VAL A 13 31.03 -9.47 1.12
CA VAL A 13 29.94 -8.97 0.29
C VAL A 13 28.98 -10.13 0.12
N GLU A 14 27.84 -10.11 0.83
CA GLU A 14 26.69 -10.99 0.55
C GLU A 14 26.41 -11.01 -0.96
N PRO A 15 25.82 -12.10 -1.51
CA PRO A 15 25.56 -12.17 -2.94
C PRO A 15 24.80 -10.94 -3.42
N TRP A 16 25.50 -10.10 -4.19
CA TRP A 16 24.95 -8.88 -4.76
C TRP A 16 23.82 -9.22 -5.72
N TYR A 17 22.79 -8.35 -5.78
CA TYR A 17 21.68 -8.54 -6.70
C TYR A 17 22.20 -8.75 -8.14
N PRO A 18 21.64 -9.68 -8.94
CA PRO A 18 22.26 -10.11 -10.20
C PRO A 18 22.48 -9.00 -11.24
N ILE A 19 21.81 -7.85 -11.09
CA ILE A 19 21.86 -6.70 -11.99
C ILE A 19 22.51 -5.51 -11.28
N GLY A 20 23.46 -4.85 -11.96
CA GLY A 20 24.09 -3.62 -11.47
C GLY A 20 25.57 -3.78 -11.13
N THR A 21 26.13 -2.74 -10.51
CA THR A 21 27.49 -2.75 -9.96
C THR A 21 27.44 -2.19 -8.55
N PRO A 22 28.06 -2.84 -7.55
CA PRO A 22 28.08 -2.34 -6.18
C PRO A 22 28.50 -0.87 -6.07
N GLY A 23 27.70 -0.08 -5.35
CA GLY A 23 27.97 1.35 -5.15
C GLY A 23 27.65 2.27 -6.34
N VAL A 24 27.13 1.72 -7.45
CA VAL A 24 26.81 2.49 -8.66
C VAL A 24 25.31 2.36 -8.99
N PRO A 25 24.55 3.48 -9.03
CA PRO A 25 23.14 3.43 -9.39
C PRO A 25 22.92 2.84 -10.78
N TRP A 26 21.79 2.15 -10.96
CA TRP A 26 21.42 1.60 -12.24
C TRP A 26 21.26 2.67 -13.32
N THR A 27 21.85 2.39 -14.47
CA THR A 27 21.59 3.09 -15.72
C THR A 27 20.21 2.74 -16.27
N LYS A 28 19.77 3.48 -17.30
CA LYS A 28 18.54 3.16 -18.04
C LYS A 28 18.58 1.71 -18.59
N ALA A 29 19.71 1.28 -19.13
CA ALA A 29 19.87 -0.06 -19.67
C ALA A 29 19.70 -1.15 -18.60
N GLN A 30 20.21 -0.94 -17.38
CA GLN A 30 20.04 -1.90 -16.27
C GLN A 30 18.60 -1.94 -15.75
N ARG A 31 17.85 -0.83 -15.81
CA ARG A 31 16.41 -0.83 -15.53
C ARG A 31 15.62 -1.59 -16.60
N GLU A 32 16.00 -1.46 -17.86
CA GLU A 32 15.42 -2.22 -18.97
C GLU A 32 15.77 -3.72 -18.87
N GLU A 33 16.99 -4.05 -18.43
CA GLU A 33 17.44 -5.42 -18.13
C GLU A 33 16.63 -6.03 -16.98
N TRP A 34 16.45 -5.30 -15.87
CA TRP A 34 15.59 -5.73 -14.77
C TRP A 34 14.16 -5.97 -15.24
N ARG A 35 13.59 -5.03 -16.01
CA ARG A 35 12.24 -5.19 -16.55
C ARG A 35 12.14 -6.46 -17.42
N ALA A 36 13.17 -6.78 -18.19
CA ALA A 36 13.22 -7.99 -19.01
C ALA A 36 13.43 -9.27 -18.19
N SER A 37 14.04 -9.18 -16.99
CA SER A 37 14.21 -10.32 -16.09
C SER A 37 12.98 -10.62 -15.24
N VAL A 38 12.05 -9.66 -15.08
CA VAL A 38 10.79 -9.90 -14.37
C VAL A 38 9.97 -10.97 -15.09
N GLU A 39 9.62 -12.02 -14.35
CA GLU A 39 8.86 -13.16 -14.85
C GLU A 39 7.52 -12.75 -15.48
N ALA A 40 7.02 -13.60 -16.38
CA ALA A 40 5.68 -13.47 -16.97
C ALA A 40 4.60 -13.37 -15.88
N PRO A 41 3.41 -12.79 -16.18
CA PRO A 41 2.29 -12.73 -15.25
C PRO A 41 2.05 -14.07 -14.54
N LYS A 42 2.06 -14.06 -13.21
CA LYS A 42 1.79 -15.21 -12.32
C LYS A 42 0.33 -15.31 -11.92
N ARG A 43 -0.39 -14.20 -12.03
CA ARG A 43 -1.82 -14.06 -11.75
C ARG A 43 -2.46 -13.05 -12.70
N SER A 44 -3.80 -13.05 -12.74
CA SER A 44 -4.59 -12.27 -13.70
C SER A 44 -5.26 -11.10 -13.00
N TYR A 45 -4.89 -9.86 -13.38
CA TYR A 45 -5.58 -8.67 -12.89
C TYR A 45 -7.04 -8.65 -13.34
N ALA A 46 -7.30 -9.14 -14.55
CA ALA A 46 -8.65 -9.23 -15.09
C ALA A 46 -9.54 -10.15 -14.23
N ASP A 47 -9.06 -11.33 -13.86
CA ASP A 47 -9.86 -12.32 -13.14
C ASP A 47 -9.93 -12.03 -11.63
N GLU A 48 -8.82 -11.61 -11.03
CA GLU A 48 -8.74 -11.46 -9.57
C GLU A 48 -9.16 -10.08 -9.06
N VAL A 49 -9.26 -9.09 -9.94
CA VAL A 49 -9.69 -7.73 -9.59
C VAL A 49 -10.88 -7.29 -10.43
N LEU A 50 -10.72 -7.13 -11.75
CA LEU A 50 -11.77 -6.53 -12.59
C LEU A 50 -13.08 -7.33 -12.54
N ALA A 51 -13.01 -8.66 -12.62
CA ALA A 51 -14.17 -9.53 -12.52
C ALA A 51 -14.89 -9.42 -11.16
N LYS A 52 -14.16 -9.13 -10.07
CA LYS A 52 -14.74 -8.91 -8.74
C LYS A 52 -15.36 -7.51 -8.59
N LEU A 53 -14.89 -6.53 -9.35
CA LEU A 53 -15.50 -5.19 -9.36
C LEU A 53 -16.81 -5.13 -10.18
N GLU A 54 -17.02 -6.05 -11.14
CA GLU A 54 -18.22 -6.02 -11.99
C GLU A 54 -19.54 -6.15 -11.20
N PRO A 55 -19.73 -7.13 -10.29
CA PRO A 55 -20.95 -7.26 -9.50
C PRO A 55 -21.23 -6.06 -8.58
N LEU A 56 -20.17 -5.33 -8.20
CA LEU A 56 -20.24 -4.18 -7.29
C LEU A 56 -21.00 -2.99 -7.89
N LYS A 57 -21.14 -2.90 -9.23
CA LYS A 57 -21.95 -1.88 -9.92
C LYS A 57 -23.41 -1.84 -9.49
N SER A 58 -23.93 -2.96 -8.97
CA SER A 58 -25.29 -3.03 -8.45
C SER A 58 -25.51 -2.19 -7.18
N ARG A 59 -24.44 -1.89 -6.43
CA ARG A 59 -24.46 -1.13 -5.16
C ARG A 59 -23.71 0.19 -5.23
N TYR A 60 -22.63 0.26 -6.03
CA TYR A 60 -21.68 1.36 -6.05
C TYR A 60 -21.53 1.98 -7.45
N ASP A 61 -20.94 3.17 -7.48
CA ASP A 61 -20.42 3.77 -8.70
C ASP A 61 -19.01 3.21 -8.95
N VAL A 62 -18.89 2.24 -9.84
CA VAL A 62 -17.61 1.67 -10.29
C VAL A 62 -17.19 2.36 -11.59
N PHE A 63 -16.03 3.00 -11.60
CA PHE A 63 -15.59 3.78 -12.75
C PHE A 63 -14.09 3.65 -13.02
N LYS A 64 -13.73 3.68 -14.30
CA LYS A 64 -12.35 3.71 -14.76
C LYS A 64 -11.80 5.13 -14.62
N TYR A 65 -10.61 5.30 -14.06
CA TYR A 65 -9.95 6.59 -13.89
C TYR A 65 -8.64 6.74 -14.67
N GLY A 66 -8.16 5.67 -15.32
CA GLY A 66 -6.96 5.72 -16.14
C GLY A 66 -6.61 4.34 -16.71
N ALA A 67 -5.44 4.26 -17.34
CA ALA A 67 -4.79 3.00 -17.70
C ALA A 67 -3.27 3.20 -17.68
N LEU A 68 -2.53 2.20 -17.17
CA LEU A 68 -1.07 2.27 -17.14
C LEU A 68 -0.49 1.81 -18.49
N PRO A 69 0.33 2.65 -19.16
CA PRO A 69 0.85 2.37 -20.50
C PRO A 69 2.07 1.45 -20.45
N TYR A 70 1.97 0.33 -19.74
CA TYR A 70 3.08 -0.59 -19.49
C TYR A 70 3.10 -1.81 -20.41
N ASP A 71 2.08 -1.98 -21.22
CA ASP A 71 2.13 -2.89 -22.36
C ASP A 71 2.27 -2.05 -23.63
N ALA A 72 3.29 -2.37 -24.43
CA ALA A 72 3.63 -1.61 -25.63
C ALA A 72 2.66 -1.90 -26.78
N ASP A 73 2.03 -3.07 -26.78
CA ASP A 73 1.07 -3.51 -27.79
C ASP A 73 -0.35 -3.10 -27.41
N ASP A 74 -0.65 -2.96 -26.11
CA ASP A 74 -1.94 -2.54 -25.58
C ASP A 74 -1.81 -1.56 -24.40
N PRO A 75 -1.80 -0.23 -24.63
CA PRO A 75 -1.72 0.76 -23.55
C PRO A 75 -2.93 0.75 -22.61
N GLU A 76 -4.01 0.05 -22.97
CA GLU A 76 -5.23 -0.08 -22.18
C GLU A 76 -5.29 -1.37 -21.37
N ARG A 77 -4.28 -2.25 -21.48
CA ARG A 77 -4.22 -3.56 -20.80
C ARG A 77 -4.39 -3.48 -19.29
N TYR A 78 -3.90 -2.40 -18.68
CA TYR A 78 -3.92 -2.18 -17.24
C TYR A 78 -4.85 -1.01 -16.88
N PRO A 79 -6.18 -1.16 -17.09
CA PRO A 79 -7.12 -0.11 -16.74
C PRO A 79 -7.18 0.04 -15.22
N LEU A 80 -7.26 1.28 -14.75
CA LEU A 80 -7.34 1.58 -13.33
C LEU A 80 -8.79 1.92 -12.97
N PHE A 81 -9.33 1.24 -11.97
CA PHE A 81 -10.72 1.40 -11.51
C PHE A 81 -10.77 1.86 -10.06
N ALA A 82 -11.74 2.73 -9.77
CA ALA A 82 -12.13 3.10 -8.44
C ALA A 82 -13.62 2.80 -8.22
N VAL A 83 -13.99 2.63 -6.97
CA VAL A 83 -15.36 2.38 -6.52
C VAL A 83 -15.72 3.45 -5.51
N ARG A 84 -16.87 4.09 -5.65
CA ARG A 84 -17.37 5.02 -4.63
C ARG A 84 -18.82 4.76 -4.26
N THR A 85 -19.19 5.17 -3.06
CA THR A 85 -20.57 5.07 -2.58
C THR A 85 -21.53 5.87 -3.47
N ARG A 86 -22.76 5.39 -3.62
CA ARG A 86 -23.76 6.10 -4.42
C ARG A 86 -24.09 7.44 -3.79
N GLY A 87 -24.22 8.47 -4.63
CA GLY A 87 -24.47 9.82 -4.15
C GLY A 87 -23.27 10.44 -3.43
N PHE A 88 -22.05 9.94 -3.68
CA PHE A 88 -20.82 10.59 -3.25
C PHE A 88 -20.86 12.06 -3.67
N ASP A 89 -20.94 12.94 -2.68
CA ASP A 89 -21.04 14.38 -2.86
C ASP A 89 -20.36 15.06 -1.66
N PRO A 90 -19.17 15.68 -1.84
CA PRO A 90 -18.49 16.35 -0.75
C PRO A 90 -19.29 17.50 -0.10
N SER A 91 -20.36 17.98 -0.74
CA SER A 91 -21.23 19.04 -0.23
C SER A 91 -22.41 18.54 0.62
N ASN A 92 -22.65 17.23 0.68
CA ASN A 92 -23.78 16.63 1.40
C ASN A 92 -23.61 16.59 2.93
N GLY A 93 -22.48 17.08 3.46
CA GLY A 93 -22.16 17.13 4.89
C GLY A 93 -21.53 15.85 5.44
N LYS A 94 -21.48 14.74 4.68
CA LYS A 94 -20.79 13.51 5.10
C LYS A 94 -19.28 13.63 4.88
N PRO A 95 -18.45 13.25 5.87
CA PRO A 95 -17.00 13.18 5.69
C PRO A 95 -16.60 12.23 4.56
N CYS A 96 -15.51 12.57 3.88
CA CYS A 96 -14.97 11.80 2.77
C CYS A 96 -13.84 10.87 3.22
N VAL A 97 -13.86 9.63 2.77
CA VAL A 97 -12.93 8.56 3.15
C VAL A 97 -12.26 8.00 1.91
N LEU A 98 -10.95 7.81 1.98
CA LEU A 98 -10.17 7.11 0.97
C LEU A 98 -9.67 5.77 1.52
N VAL A 99 -9.84 4.70 0.76
CA VAL A 99 -9.15 3.42 0.96
C VAL A 99 -8.35 3.11 -0.30
N THR A 100 -7.05 2.83 -0.15
CA THR A 100 -6.17 2.46 -1.26
C THR A 100 -5.60 1.08 -1.03
N GLY A 101 -5.56 0.26 -2.07
CA GLY A 101 -4.95 -1.06 -2.05
C GLY A 101 -4.05 -1.27 -3.27
N GLY A 102 -3.03 -2.12 -3.12
CA GLY A 102 -2.14 -2.48 -4.21
C GLY A 102 -1.33 -1.31 -4.75
N VAL A 103 -0.92 -0.37 -3.89
CA VAL A 103 0.11 0.63 -4.25
C VAL A 103 1.41 -0.09 -4.59
N HIS A 104 1.78 -1.11 -3.82
CA HIS A 104 2.65 -2.16 -4.33
C HIS A 104 1.82 -3.34 -4.79
N GLY A 105 2.08 -3.83 -6.00
CA GLY A 105 1.22 -4.84 -6.59
C GLY A 105 1.40 -6.25 -5.98
N TYR A 106 2.60 -6.58 -5.49
CA TYR A 106 2.85 -7.88 -4.85
C TYR A 106 2.06 -8.10 -3.55
N GLU A 107 1.66 -7.01 -2.89
CA GLU A 107 0.89 -6.99 -1.65
C GLU A 107 -0.59 -7.33 -1.91
N THR A 108 -0.82 -8.62 -2.15
CA THR A 108 -2.10 -9.26 -2.42
C THR A 108 -3.22 -8.85 -1.47
N SER A 109 -3.00 -8.90 -0.15
CA SER A 109 -4.09 -8.65 0.79
C SER A 109 -4.50 -7.19 0.82
N GLY A 110 -3.62 -6.26 0.45
CA GLY A 110 -4.02 -4.87 0.25
C GLY A 110 -5.07 -4.72 -0.84
N VAL A 111 -4.91 -5.43 -1.96
CA VAL A 111 -5.88 -5.45 -3.07
C VAL A 111 -7.15 -6.19 -2.68
N GLN A 112 -6.99 -7.43 -2.21
CA GLN A 112 -8.12 -8.32 -1.96
C GLN A 112 -8.92 -7.90 -0.72
N GLY A 113 -8.27 -7.31 0.28
CA GLY A 113 -8.90 -6.69 1.45
C GLY A 113 -9.72 -5.45 1.09
N ALA A 114 -9.23 -4.58 0.18
CA ALA A 114 -10.01 -3.45 -0.31
C ALA A 114 -11.30 -3.89 -1.02
N ILE A 115 -11.20 -4.93 -1.86
CA ILE A 115 -12.36 -5.53 -2.55
C ILE A 115 -13.29 -6.19 -1.54
N ARG A 116 -12.76 -6.97 -0.58
CA ARG A 116 -13.56 -7.63 0.46
C ARG A 116 -14.30 -6.62 1.34
N PHE A 117 -13.69 -5.48 1.65
CA PHE A 117 -14.34 -4.39 2.36
C PHE A 117 -15.56 -3.86 1.59
N LEU A 118 -15.40 -3.57 0.29
CA LEU A 118 -16.52 -3.20 -0.58
C LEU A 118 -17.60 -4.29 -0.66
N GLU A 119 -17.19 -5.55 -0.68
CA GLU A 119 -18.11 -6.67 -0.77
C GLU A 119 -18.98 -6.80 0.49
N THR A 120 -18.37 -6.62 1.66
CA THR A 120 -18.93 -7.12 2.94
C THR A 120 -19.28 -6.04 3.95
N ARG A 121 -18.54 -4.92 4.02
CA ARG A 121 -18.63 -3.95 5.14
C ARG A 121 -18.85 -2.51 4.72
N CYS A 122 -18.58 -2.13 3.47
CA CYS A 122 -18.70 -0.73 3.04
C CYS A 122 -20.15 -0.20 3.18
N GLU A 123 -21.17 -1.03 2.93
CA GLU A 123 -22.58 -0.68 3.14
C GLU A 123 -22.90 -0.26 4.59
N ASP A 124 -22.16 -0.75 5.59
CA ASP A 124 -22.39 -0.40 7.00
C ASP A 124 -22.11 1.10 7.28
N PHE A 125 -21.40 1.78 6.37
CA PHE A 125 -20.86 3.12 6.56
C PHE A 125 -21.41 4.16 5.56
N VAL A 126 -22.26 3.77 4.61
CA VAL A 126 -22.71 4.68 3.52
C VAL A 126 -23.61 5.81 4.00
N ASP A 127 -24.28 5.63 5.14
CA ASP A 127 -25.10 6.67 5.77
C ASP A 127 -24.24 7.75 6.45
N ASP A 128 -23.02 7.39 6.87
CA ASP A 128 -22.14 8.27 7.63
C ASP A 128 -21.04 8.89 6.76
N PHE A 129 -20.59 8.20 5.71
CA PHE A 129 -19.41 8.57 4.93
C PHE A 129 -19.64 8.57 3.41
N ASN A 130 -18.95 9.49 2.74
CA ASN A 130 -18.66 9.41 1.30
C ASN A 130 -17.37 8.58 1.14
N VAL A 131 -17.46 7.34 0.65
CA VAL A 131 -16.27 6.45 0.56
C VAL A 131 -15.82 6.32 -0.88
N LEU A 132 -14.52 6.52 -1.12
CA LEU A 132 -13.81 6.22 -2.36
C LEU A 132 -12.78 5.11 -2.09
N VAL A 133 -12.78 4.07 -2.92
CA VAL A 133 -11.84 2.96 -2.85
C VAL A 133 -11.12 2.80 -4.18
N ALA A 134 -9.78 2.83 -4.16
CA ALA A 134 -8.94 2.45 -5.29
C ALA A 134 -8.26 1.12 -4.96
N PRO A 135 -8.88 -0.03 -5.32
CA PRO A 135 -8.50 -1.33 -4.79
C PRO A 135 -7.18 -1.87 -5.36
N CYS A 136 -6.73 -1.42 -6.53
CA CYS A 136 -5.47 -1.86 -7.11
C CYS A 136 -4.85 -0.72 -7.91
N VAL A 137 -3.86 -0.07 -7.31
CA VAL A 137 -3.17 1.10 -7.89
C VAL A 137 -2.09 0.67 -8.90
N SER A 138 -1.48 -0.50 -8.71
CA SER A 138 -0.34 -1.01 -9.48
C SER A 138 -0.59 -2.39 -10.11
N PRO A 139 -1.55 -2.52 -11.06
CA PRO A 139 -1.97 -3.82 -11.62
C PRO A 139 -0.86 -4.59 -12.38
N TRP A 140 0.12 -3.90 -12.98
CA TRP A 140 1.29 -4.59 -13.57
C TRP A 140 2.12 -5.29 -12.50
N GLY A 141 2.37 -4.61 -11.38
CA GLY A 141 3.06 -5.19 -10.24
C GLY A 141 2.23 -6.30 -9.59
N TYR A 142 0.90 -6.20 -9.65
CA TYR A 142 0.01 -7.24 -9.17
C TYR A 142 0.21 -8.52 -9.96
N GLU A 143 0.06 -8.49 -11.29
CA GLU A 143 0.22 -9.68 -12.12
C GLU A 143 1.59 -10.36 -11.97
N ARG A 144 2.64 -9.59 -11.70
CA ARG A 144 4.03 -10.07 -11.71
C ARG A 144 4.64 -10.25 -10.32
N VAL A 145 3.88 -9.99 -9.27
CA VAL A 145 4.35 -10.04 -7.87
C VAL A 145 5.58 -9.13 -7.71
N GLN A 146 5.41 -7.85 -8.03
CA GLN A 146 6.47 -6.84 -7.97
C GLN A 146 6.09 -5.64 -7.11
N ARG A 147 7.10 -5.15 -6.36
CA ARG A 147 7.04 -3.89 -5.61
C ARG A 147 7.07 -2.67 -6.52
N TRP A 148 7.98 -2.66 -7.49
CA TRP A 148 8.12 -1.55 -8.41
C TRP A 148 7.17 -1.65 -9.58
N ASN A 149 6.93 -0.52 -10.22
CA ASN A 149 6.29 -0.49 -11.51
C ASN A 149 7.24 -0.94 -12.62
N ALA A 150 6.71 -0.99 -13.83
CA ALA A 150 7.39 -1.52 -14.99
C ALA A 150 8.62 -0.68 -15.44
N LEU A 151 8.90 0.45 -14.77
CA LEU A 151 10.04 1.34 -15.00
C LEU A 151 11.06 1.32 -13.83
N ALA A 152 10.96 0.34 -12.93
CA ALA A 152 11.76 0.22 -11.72
C ALA A 152 11.62 1.45 -10.79
N VAL A 153 10.41 2.00 -10.71
CA VAL A 153 10.04 3.09 -9.80
C VAL A 153 9.14 2.52 -8.70
N ASP A 154 9.35 2.94 -7.45
CA ASP A 154 8.51 2.57 -6.31
C ASP A 154 7.31 3.53 -6.23
N PRO A 155 6.07 3.07 -6.52
CA PRO A 155 4.90 3.94 -6.48
C PRO A 155 4.69 4.59 -5.10
N ASN A 156 4.98 3.86 -4.01
CA ASN A 156 4.83 4.36 -2.64
C ASN A 156 5.99 5.25 -2.18
N ARG A 157 6.82 5.75 -3.10
CA ARG A 157 7.74 6.88 -2.89
C ARG A 157 7.48 8.02 -3.87
N SER A 158 6.34 7.97 -4.57
CA SER A 158 6.06 8.80 -5.72
C SER A 158 4.96 9.83 -5.54
N PHE A 159 4.34 9.94 -4.38
CA PHE A 159 3.15 10.79 -4.21
C PHE A 159 3.45 12.26 -3.94
N ALA A 160 4.66 12.60 -3.47
CA ALA A 160 5.04 13.98 -3.20
C ALA A 160 5.10 14.84 -4.48
N ASP A 161 5.60 14.27 -5.57
CA ASP A 161 5.77 14.93 -6.87
C ASP A 161 4.98 14.25 -8.01
N ARG A 162 4.25 13.18 -7.69
CA ARG A 162 3.52 12.34 -8.66
C ARG A 162 4.42 11.86 -9.80
N HIS A 163 5.63 11.38 -9.53
CA HIS A 163 6.55 10.99 -10.61
C HIS A 163 6.20 9.65 -11.30
N ALA A 164 5.67 8.67 -10.56
CA ALA A 164 5.16 7.42 -11.11
C ALA A 164 3.78 7.60 -11.72
N ASP A 165 3.46 6.88 -12.81
CA ASP A 165 2.15 7.02 -13.46
C ASP A 165 1.00 6.59 -12.55
N GLU A 166 1.22 5.58 -11.69
CA GLU A 166 0.29 5.19 -10.63
C GLU A 166 -0.08 6.36 -9.73
N SER A 167 0.93 7.07 -9.23
CA SER A 167 0.73 8.23 -8.36
C SER A 167 0.06 9.42 -9.07
N LYS A 168 0.31 9.59 -10.38
CA LYS A 168 -0.38 10.60 -11.20
C LYS A 168 -1.86 10.30 -11.34
N PHE A 169 -2.18 9.08 -11.77
CA PHE A 169 -3.58 8.68 -11.99
C PHE A 169 -4.37 8.64 -10.68
N LEU A 170 -3.80 8.08 -9.60
CA LEU A 170 -4.46 8.06 -8.30
C LEU A 170 -4.66 9.48 -7.76
N GLY A 171 -3.62 10.32 -7.82
CA GLY A 171 -3.73 11.71 -7.40
C GLY A 171 -4.79 12.49 -8.20
N ALA A 172 -4.83 12.29 -9.53
CA ALA A 172 -5.81 12.96 -10.39
C ALA A 172 -7.25 12.53 -10.09
N VAL A 173 -7.51 11.24 -9.82
CA VAL A 173 -8.88 10.80 -9.47
C VAL A 173 -9.33 11.28 -8.10
N VAL A 174 -8.39 11.37 -7.14
CA VAL A 174 -8.63 11.95 -5.82
C VAL A 174 -8.99 13.44 -5.95
N ASP A 175 -8.19 14.22 -6.70
CA ASP A 175 -8.44 15.64 -6.92
C ASP A 175 -9.79 15.88 -7.61
N ALA A 176 -10.14 15.02 -8.59
CA ALA A 176 -11.38 15.09 -9.35
C ALA A 176 -12.64 14.90 -8.50
N GLN A 177 -12.52 14.37 -7.27
CA GLN A 177 -13.67 14.29 -6.36
C GLN A 177 -14.06 15.65 -5.77
N GLY A 178 -13.21 16.69 -5.87
CA GLY A 178 -13.53 18.02 -5.33
C GLY A 178 -13.62 18.07 -3.80
N VAL A 179 -12.99 17.11 -3.11
CA VAL A 179 -12.98 17.03 -1.65
C VAL A 179 -11.97 18.05 -1.10
N GLY A 180 -12.44 19.00 -0.30
CA GLY A 180 -11.57 20.01 0.34
C GLY A 180 -10.72 19.44 1.47
N THR A 181 -11.32 18.59 2.31
CA THR A 181 -10.63 17.88 3.40
C THR A 181 -11.10 16.43 3.44
N TRP A 182 -10.18 15.51 3.26
CA TRP A 182 -10.42 14.10 3.51
C TRP A 182 -10.43 13.86 5.02
N MET A 183 -11.32 12.98 5.50
CA MET A 183 -11.40 12.65 6.92
C MET A 183 -10.48 11.47 7.26
N VAL A 184 -10.58 10.40 6.49
CA VAL A 184 -9.82 9.16 6.73
C VAL A 184 -9.12 8.73 5.46
N HIS A 185 -7.86 8.31 5.57
CA HIS A 185 -7.17 7.54 4.55
C HIS A 185 -6.54 6.29 5.17
N VAL A 186 -7.01 5.12 4.75
CA VAL A 186 -6.40 3.82 5.07
C VAL A 186 -5.72 3.28 3.81
N ASP A 187 -4.40 3.14 3.87
CA ASP A 187 -3.58 2.60 2.78
C ASP A 187 -3.15 1.17 3.11
N LEU A 188 -3.58 0.20 2.30
CA LEU A 188 -3.49 -1.21 2.65
C LEU A 188 -2.22 -1.84 2.07
N HIS A 189 -1.29 -2.21 2.95
CA HIS A 189 0.02 -2.76 2.60
C HIS A 189 0.30 -4.09 3.31
N GLU A 190 1.39 -4.74 2.88
CA GLU A 190 1.95 -5.94 3.47
C GLU A 190 3.47 -5.82 3.57
N THR A 191 4.05 -6.45 4.58
CA THR A 191 5.49 -6.71 4.66
C THR A 191 5.69 -8.21 4.44
N THR A 192 6.54 -8.62 3.51
CA THR A 192 6.72 -10.04 3.12
C THR A 192 8.16 -10.50 3.28
N ASP A 193 8.39 -11.82 3.27
CA ASP A 193 9.74 -12.38 3.16
C ASP A 193 10.46 -11.88 1.89
N THR A 194 9.71 -11.66 0.80
CA THR A 194 10.25 -11.13 -0.46
C THR A 194 10.72 -9.68 -0.38
N ASP A 195 10.31 -8.91 0.64
CA ASP A 195 10.94 -7.61 0.90
C ASP A 195 12.42 -7.78 1.21
N GLU A 196 12.78 -8.78 2.03
CA GLU A 196 14.17 -9.03 2.41
C GLU A 196 14.94 -9.80 1.33
N THR A 197 14.31 -10.79 0.69
CA THR A 197 15.04 -11.67 -0.25
C THR A 197 15.13 -11.13 -1.68
N GLU A 198 14.23 -10.23 -2.09
CA GLU A 198 14.16 -9.73 -3.48
C GLU A 198 14.17 -8.20 -3.54
N PHE A 199 13.18 -7.53 -2.93
CA PHE A 199 12.94 -6.10 -3.22
C PHE A 199 13.96 -5.16 -2.60
N ARG A 200 14.36 -5.41 -1.35
CA ARG A 200 15.38 -4.59 -0.68
C ARG A 200 16.76 -4.75 -1.30
N PRO A 201 17.25 -5.97 -1.62
CA PRO A 201 18.48 -6.16 -2.39
C PRO A 201 18.42 -5.48 -3.77
N ALA A 202 17.32 -5.65 -4.50
CA ALA A 202 17.12 -4.98 -5.79
C ALA A 202 17.21 -3.46 -5.63
N LYS A 203 16.55 -2.89 -4.62
CA LYS A 203 16.59 -1.44 -4.34
C LYS A 203 17.99 -0.94 -4.05
N ALA A 204 18.72 -1.65 -3.19
CA ALA A 204 20.10 -1.31 -2.86
C ALA A 204 20.94 -1.28 -4.14
N ALA A 205 20.83 -2.31 -4.99
CA ALA A 205 21.54 -2.35 -6.26
C ALA A 205 21.12 -1.25 -7.24
N ARG A 206 19.83 -0.98 -7.36
CA ARG A 206 19.27 0.08 -8.22
C ARG A 206 19.77 1.46 -7.81
N ASP A 207 19.87 1.72 -6.51
CA ASP A 207 20.22 3.02 -5.96
C ASP A 207 21.74 3.19 -5.77
N GLY A 208 22.53 2.14 -6.03
CA GLY A 208 23.97 2.14 -5.76
C GLY A 208 24.28 2.21 -4.27
N GLU A 209 23.39 1.65 -3.45
CA GLU A 209 23.49 1.60 -2.00
C GLU A 209 23.84 0.18 -1.53
N TYR A 210 24.36 0.07 -0.32
CA TYR A 210 24.52 -1.17 0.39
C TYR A 210 23.39 -1.32 1.40
N ILE A 211 23.00 -2.57 1.64
CA ILE A 211 22.00 -2.90 2.64
C ILE A 211 22.53 -4.01 3.52
N ALA A 212 22.23 -3.91 4.82
CA ALA A 212 22.43 -5.01 5.75
C ALA A 212 21.13 -5.83 5.86
N PRO A 213 21.26 -7.15 6.06
CA PRO A 213 20.11 -7.97 6.39
C PRO A 213 19.33 -7.41 7.57
N ASP A 214 18.02 -7.56 7.54
CA ASP A 214 17.12 -7.19 8.63
C ASP A 214 16.08 -8.28 8.84
N VAL A 215 15.29 -8.12 9.90
CA VAL A 215 14.27 -9.08 10.27
C VAL A 215 12.90 -8.60 9.79
N ILE A 216 12.19 -9.46 9.07
CA ILE A 216 10.77 -9.26 8.76
C ILE A 216 9.96 -9.40 10.06
N PRO A 217 9.16 -8.40 10.46
CA PRO A 217 8.36 -8.47 11.67
C PRO A 217 7.27 -9.57 11.56
N ASP A 218 7.27 -10.54 12.49
CA ASP A 218 6.27 -11.61 12.51
C ASP A 218 4.91 -11.11 13.06
N GLY A 219 4.12 -10.45 12.22
CA GLY A 219 2.73 -10.10 12.50
C GLY A 219 2.29 -8.76 11.90
N PHE A 220 1.04 -8.39 12.17
CA PHE A 220 0.47 -7.12 11.71
C PHE A 220 1.03 -5.92 12.49
N TYR A 221 1.27 -4.81 11.79
CA TYR A 221 1.52 -3.52 12.43
C TYR A 221 0.94 -2.38 11.59
N THR A 222 0.99 -1.15 12.12
CA THR A 222 0.64 0.05 11.36
C THR A 222 1.77 1.05 11.32
N VAL A 223 1.76 1.86 10.27
CA VAL A 223 2.58 3.05 10.11
C VAL A 223 1.67 4.27 10.17
N GLY A 224 1.81 5.06 11.24
CA GLY A 224 1.14 6.36 11.37
C GLY A 224 1.96 7.51 10.77
N ASN A 225 1.33 8.68 10.67
CA ASN A 225 2.02 9.91 10.26
C ASN A 225 2.75 10.53 11.45
N SER A 226 4.09 10.64 11.40
CA SER A 226 4.87 11.22 12.49
C SER A 226 4.52 12.68 12.80
N GLU A 227 3.97 13.43 11.82
CA GLU A 227 3.57 14.83 12.01
C GLU A 227 2.21 14.98 12.71
N ASP A 228 1.32 13.99 12.58
CA ASP A 228 0.04 13.89 13.30
C ASP A 228 -0.29 12.41 13.59
N PRO A 229 0.30 11.81 14.64
CA PRO A 229 0.32 10.35 14.82
C PRO A 229 -1.03 9.69 15.15
N LYS A 230 -2.02 10.46 15.62
CA LYS A 230 -3.33 9.98 16.10
C LYS A 230 -3.22 8.64 16.88
N PRO A 231 -2.53 8.59 18.04
CA PRO A 231 -2.18 7.32 18.71
C PRO A 231 -3.41 6.49 19.11
N ASP A 232 -4.51 7.14 19.49
CA ASP A 232 -5.77 6.46 19.85
C ASP A 232 -6.42 5.77 18.64
N PHE A 233 -6.39 6.41 17.47
CA PHE A 233 -6.83 5.84 16.20
C PHE A 233 -6.02 4.60 15.83
N GLN A 234 -4.67 4.70 15.88
CA GLN A 234 -3.79 3.56 15.62
C GLN A 234 -4.02 2.42 16.63
N ARG A 235 -4.25 2.75 17.91
CA ARG A 235 -4.45 1.74 18.96
C ARG A 235 -5.72 0.92 18.72
N GLU A 236 -6.79 1.57 18.29
CA GLU A 236 -8.05 0.87 18.03
C GLU A 236 -7.98 0.00 16.78
N ILE A 237 -7.24 0.43 15.76
CA ILE A 237 -6.93 -0.43 14.61
C ILE A 237 -6.17 -1.68 15.08
N ILE A 238 -5.10 -1.51 15.84
CA ILE A 238 -4.32 -2.65 16.38
C ILE A 238 -5.19 -3.57 17.24
N ALA A 239 -6.03 -3.03 18.11
CA ALA A 239 -6.90 -3.82 18.97
C ALA A 239 -7.94 -4.63 18.16
N ALA A 240 -8.52 -4.02 17.12
CA ALA A 240 -9.48 -4.73 16.27
C ALA A 240 -8.81 -5.83 15.44
N VAL A 241 -7.62 -5.55 14.90
CA VAL A 241 -6.88 -6.51 14.08
C VAL A 241 -6.29 -7.64 14.92
N SER A 242 -5.95 -7.39 16.20
CA SER A 242 -5.44 -8.43 17.10
C SER A 242 -6.42 -9.57 17.39
N GLU A 243 -7.71 -9.35 17.13
CA GLU A 243 -8.75 -10.39 17.22
C GLU A 243 -8.80 -11.28 15.96
N VAL A 244 -8.12 -10.90 14.88
CA VAL A 244 -8.10 -11.60 13.58
C VAL A 244 -6.76 -12.28 13.31
N THR A 245 -5.67 -11.57 13.61
CA THR A 245 -4.30 -12.05 13.40
C THR A 245 -3.37 -11.53 14.50
N HIS A 246 -2.18 -12.10 14.64
CA HIS A 246 -1.20 -11.67 15.64
C HIS A 246 -0.53 -10.35 15.26
N ILE A 247 -0.23 -9.52 16.26
CA ILE A 247 0.45 -8.24 16.10
C ILE A 247 1.96 -8.44 16.14
N ALA A 248 2.69 -7.75 15.27
CA ALA A 248 4.14 -7.81 15.19
C ALA A 248 4.80 -7.48 16.54
N PRO A 249 5.71 -8.33 17.05
CA PRO A 249 6.54 -7.96 18.19
C PRO A 249 7.60 -6.93 17.78
N SER A 250 8.04 -6.12 18.73
CA SER A 250 9.22 -5.27 18.55
C SER A 250 10.50 -6.04 18.87
N VAL A 251 11.57 -5.81 18.10
CA VAL A 251 12.94 -6.23 18.44
C VAL A 251 13.71 -4.99 18.87
N ASP A 252 14.27 -5.00 20.09
CA ASP A 252 14.95 -3.84 20.70
C ASP A 252 14.14 -2.54 20.66
N GLY A 253 12.82 -2.65 20.88
CA GLY A 253 11.89 -1.52 20.86
C GLY A 253 11.62 -0.96 19.46
N LYS A 254 11.94 -1.71 18.40
CA LYS A 254 11.77 -1.30 17.00
C LYS A 254 11.00 -2.32 16.16
N ILE A 255 10.37 -1.84 15.09
CA ILE A 255 9.84 -2.63 13.97
C ILE A 255 10.45 -2.03 12.70
N ILE A 256 11.03 -2.85 11.82
CA ILE A 256 11.75 -2.44 10.58
C ILE A 256 12.76 -1.28 10.77
N GLY A 257 13.43 -1.28 11.92
CA GLY A 257 14.42 -0.27 12.31
C GLY A 257 13.85 1.01 12.95
N GLU A 258 12.53 1.16 12.98
CA GLU A 258 11.85 2.33 13.53
C GLU A 258 11.38 2.12 14.97
N PRO A 259 11.54 3.12 15.85
CA PRO A 259 11.04 3.03 17.23
C PRO A 259 9.53 2.81 17.28
N VAL A 260 9.12 1.81 18.05
CA VAL A 260 7.72 1.55 18.34
C VAL A 260 7.19 2.62 19.29
N THR A 261 6.06 3.25 18.94
CA THR A 261 5.42 4.27 19.79
C THR A 261 4.37 3.67 20.73
N GLN A 262 3.80 2.53 20.36
CA GLN A 262 2.89 1.69 21.13
C GLN A 262 2.84 0.30 20.47
N PRO A 263 2.38 -0.78 21.13
CA PRO A 263 2.40 -2.12 20.55
C PRO A 263 1.86 -2.16 19.12
N GLY A 264 2.67 -2.65 18.18
CA GLY A 264 2.32 -2.76 16.76
C GLY A 264 2.25 -1.44 15.97
N VAL A 265 2.80 -0.33 16.48
CA VAL A 265 2.73 0.98 15.78
C VAL A 265 4.09 1.64 15.70
N ILE A 266 4.46 2.01 14.48
CA ILE A 266 5.57 2.93 14.17
C ILE A 266 5.03 4.16 13.43
N ASN A 267 5.85 5.20 13.24
CA ASN A 267 5.44 6.39 12.51
C ASN A 267 6.50 6.81 11.49
N TYR A 268 6.04 7.28 10.34
CA TYR A 268 6.87 7.86 9.29
C TYR A 268 6.47 9.29 8.94
N PRO A 269 7.41 10.13 8.48
CA PRO A 269 7.09 11.42 7.88
C PRO A 269 6.53 11.18 6.46
N VAL A 270 5.27 10.74 6.40
CA VAL A 270 4.63 10.18 5.19
C VAL A 270 4.72 11.11 3.98
N ARG A 271 4.58 12.44 4.20
CA ARG A 271 4.69 13.46 3.15
C ARG A 271 6.12 13.63 2.66
N ALA A 272 7.09 13.71 3.58
CA ALA A 272 8.50 13.88 3.22
C ALA A 272 9.05 12.66 2.44
N LEU A 273 8.51 11.47 2.71
CA LEU A 273 8.87 10.24 2.02
C LEU A 273 8.05 9.98 0.75
N GLY A 274 7.05 10.82 0.44
CA GLY A 274 6.20 10.64 -0.74
C GLY A 274 5.35 9.38 -0.71
N LEU A 275 4.90 8.96 0.48
CA LEU A 275 4.03 7.79 0.65
C LEU A 275 2.60 8.07 0.16
N CYS A 276 1.89 7.05 -0.28
CA CYS A 276 0.49 7.10 -0.70
C CYS A 276 -0.41 7.66 0.41
N ALA A 277 -0.13 7.31 1.67
CA ALA A 277 -0.73 7.93 2.87
C ALA A 277 -0.72 9.48 2.89
N SER A 278 0.08 10.13 2.04
CA SER A 278 0.14 11.59 1.88
C SER A 278 -0.50 12.13 0.59
N VAL A 279 -1.17 11.29 -0.21
CA VAL A 279 -1.86 11.69 -1.46
C VAL A 279 -3.02 12.65 -1.19
N THR A 280 -3.59 12.59 0.01
CA THR A 280 -4.63 13.50 0.48
C THR A 280 -4.13 14.37 1.63
N ASN A 281 -4.99 15.27 2.11
CA ASN A 281 -4.84 15.98 3.37
C ASN A 281 -5.66 15.32 4.50
N ALA A 282 -5.84 14.00 4.48
CA ALA A 282 -6.65 13.31 5.46
C ALA A 282 -6.20 13.57 6.91
N GLU A 283 -7.17 13.77 7.80
CA GLU A 283 -6.90 14.00 9.23
C GLU A 283 -6.50 12.71 9.96
N TYR A 284 -7.16 11.59 9.64
CA TYR A 284 -6.85 10.28 10.18
C TYR A 284 -6.20 9.41 9.11
N VAL A 285 -4.92 9.10 9.28
CA VAL A 285 -4.13 8.38 8.28
C VAL A 285 -3.45 7.18 8.90
N THR A 286 -3.48 6.05 8.21
CA THR A 286 -2.69 4.86 8.55
C THR A 286 -2.30 4.11 7.29
N THR A 287 -1.12 3.51 7.31
CA THR A 287 -0.75 2.43 6.40
C THR A 287 -0.73 1.14 7.21
N THR A 288 -1.46 0.13 6.75
CA THR A 288 -1.48 -1.20 7.39
C THR A 288 -0.35 -2.05 6.87
N GLU A 289 0.20 -2.95 7.67
CA GLU A 289 1.29 -3.83 7.25
C GLU A 289 0.98 -5.24 7.75
N VAL A 290 0.34 -6.05 6.91
CA VAL A 290 0.08 -7.48 7.16
C VAL A 290 1.35 -8.29 6.87
N TYR A 291 1.60 -9.37 7.62
CA TYR A 291 2.65 -10.36 7.31
C TYR A 291 2.02 -11.69 6.84
N PRO A 292 1.94 -11.94 5.52
CA PRO A 292 1.26 -13.13 4.99
C PRO A 292 2.11 -14.41 5.07
N ASP A 293 3.45 -14.31 5.10
CA ASP A 293 4.32 -15.49 5.07
C ASP A 293 4.49 -16.17 6.44
N SER A 294 3.87 -15.62 7.49
CA SER A 294 3.84 -16.26 8.81
C SER A 294 3.11 -17.61 8.73
N PRO A 295 3.65 -18.70 9.30
CA PRO A 295 2.94 -19.98 9.37
C PRO A 295 1.68 -19.94 10.25
N LYS A 296 1.41 -18.81 10.92
CA LYS A 296 0.24 -18.55 11.77
C LYS A 296 -0.90 -17.85 11.01
N CYS A 297 -0.66 -17.39 9.79
CA CYS A 297 -1.61 -16.66 8.96
C CYS A 297 -2.08 -17.51 7.78
N THR A 298 -3.23 -17.14 7.23
CA THR A 298 -3.76 -17.64 5.96
C THR A 298 -4.13 -16.44 5.09
N ASP A 299 -4.19 -16.61 3.78
CA ASP A 299 -4.60 -15.54 2.84
C ASP A 299 -5.95 -14.89 3.23
N ASP A 300 -6.90 -15.70 3.72
CA ASP A 300 -8.19 -15.20 4.18
C ASP A 300 -8.06 -14.34 5.44
N GLN A 301 -7.25 -14.76 6.42
CA GLN A 301 -6.98 -13.95 7.61
C GLN A 301 -6.25 -12.65 7.26
N CYS A 302 -5.36 -12.66 6.27
CA CYS A 302 -4.69 -11.46 5.78
C CYS A 302 -5.72 -10.47 5.21
N ASN A 303 -6.63 -10.94 4.35
CA ASN A 303 -7.71 -10.11 3.82
C ASN A 303 -8.65 -9.59 4.93
N ASP A 304 -9.00 -10.43 5.90
CA ASP A 304 -9.86 -10.05 7.03
C ASP A 304 -9.18 -9.04 7.96
N ALA A 305 -7.86 -9.12 8.14
CA ALA A 305 -7.10 -8.14 8.91
C ALA A 305 -7.17 -6.74 8.26
N GLN A 306 -7.06 -6.66 6.93
CA GLN A 306 -7.21 -5.41 6.19
C GLN A 306 -8.63 -4.84 6.34
N VAL A 307 -9.65 -5.69 6.23
CA VAL A 307 -11.05 -5.27 6.44
C VAL A 307 -11.27 -4.80 7.88
N ALA A 308 -10.75 -5.51 8.88
CA ALA A 308 -10.85 -5.13 10.28
C ALA A 308 -10.18 -3.77 10.54
N ALA A 309 -9.03 -3.50 9.91
CA ALA A 309 -8.36 -2.21 10.01
C ALA A 309 -9.21 -1.06 9.44
N VAL A 310 -9.77 -1.22 8.24
CA VAL A 310 -10.65 -0.20 7.64
C VAL A 310 -11.90 0.03 8.51
N VAL A 311 -12.56 -1.04 8.94
CA VAL A 311 -13.76 -0.96 9.79
C VAL A 311 -13.45 -0.25 11.11
N ALA A 312 -12.32 -0.59 11.75
CA ALA A 312 -11.90 0.03 13.01
C ALA A 312 -11.60 1.52 12.83
N ALA A 313 -10.90 1.88 11.75
CA ALA A 313 -10.61 3.27 11.41
C ALA A 313 -11.90 4.11 11.28
N LEU A 314 -12.87 3.63 10.51
CA LEU A 314 -14.15 4.33 10.30
C LEU A 314 -15.00 4.39 11.57
N THR A 315 -15.03 3.30 12.34
CA THR A 315 -15.77 3.23 13.60
C THR A 315 -15.20 4.19 14.65
N HIS A 316 -13.87 4.27 14.75
CA HIS A 316 -13.18 5.21 15.62
C HIS A 316 -13.58 6.65 15.28
N VAL A 317 -13.44 7.03 14.02
CA VAL A 317 -13.71 8.39 13.55
C VAL A 317 -15.19 8.75 13.70
N LYS A 318 -16.11 7.84 13.33
CA LYS A 318 -17.55 8.03 13.57
C LYS A 318 -17.85 8.38 15.02
N ARG A 319 -17.24 7.65 15.97
CA ARG A 319 -17.44 7.85 17.40
C ARG A 319 -16.80 9.12 17.93
N VAL A 320 -15.55 9.43 17.52
CA VAL A 320 -14.79 10.58 18.01
C VAL A 320 -15.34 11.89 17.44
N GLU A 321 -15.64 11.92 16.15
CA GLU A 321 -16.17 13.08 15.44
C GLU A 321 -17.69 13.24 15.58
N LYS A 322 -18.38 12.25 16.19
CA LYS A 322 -19.83 12.24 16.42
C LYS A 322 -20.64 12.39 15.12
N ILE A 323 -20.23 11.61 14.12
CA ILE A 323 -20.90 11.51 12.81
C ILE A 323 -22.17 10.69 12.94
#